data_AF-A0A7W1CQN8-F1
#
_entry.id   AF-A0A7W1CQN8-F1
#
_cell.length_a   1.000
_cell.length_b   1.000
_cell.length_c   1.000
_cell.angle_alpha   90.00
_cell.angle_beta   90.00
_cell.angle_gamma   90.00
#
_symmetry.space_group_name_H-M   'P 1'
#
loop_
_entity.id
_entity.type
_entity.pdbx_description
1 polymer ?
#
loop_
_entity_poly.entity_id
_entity_poly.type
_entity_poly.pdbx_seq_one_letter_code
_entity_poly.pdbx_strand_id
1 'polypeptide(L)' 'MPPRFTYSRWDGSQQGFELDGDALFDELTDELLYHGDVNAALRRLMHQGFDRDGERLEGLRDVMR' A
#
# COMPACT_ATOMS: atom_id res chain seq x y z
N MET A 1 5.00 13.89 -25.00
CA MET A 1 4.68 12.46 -25.20
C MET A 1 4.43 11.87 -23.82
N PRO A 2 3.25 11.28 -23.50
CA PRO A 2 3.06 10.63 -22.20
C PRO A 2 3.91 9.35 -22.13
N PRO A 3 4.43 8.98 -20.94
CA PRO A 3 5.17 7.72 -20.78
C PRO A 3 4.26 6.54 -21.13
N ARG A 4 4.78 5.61 -21.93
CA ARG A 4 4.08 4.35 -22.24
C ARG A 4 4.40 3.34 -21.15
N PHE A 5 3.44 3.10 -20.27
CA PHE A 5 3.53 2.00 -19.31
C PHE A 5 3.28 0.66 -20.00
N THR A 6 4.14 -0.31 -19.73
CA THR A 6 4.01 -1.67 -20.25
C THR A 6 3.58 -2.57 -19.10
N TYR A 7 2.37 -3.11 -19.19
CA TYR A 7 1.83 -4.03 -18.20
C TYR A 7 2.26 -5.45 -18.54
N SER A 8 2.82 -6.16 -17.57
CA SER A 8 3.14 -7.59 -17.66
C SER A 8 2.41 -8.36 -16.56
N ARG A 9 2.16 -9.64 -16.82
CA ARG A 9 1.63 -10.56 -15.80
C ARG A 9 2.75 -10.82 -14.77
N TRP A 10 2.42 -10.77 -13.47
CA TRP A 10 3.36 -11.04 -12.38
C TRP A 10 3.89 -12.47 -12.48
N ASP A 11 5.22 -12.62 -12.51
CA ASP A 11 5.92 -13.91 -12.60
C ASP A 11 6.47 -14.41 -11.25
N GLY A 12 6.10 -13.75 -10.15
CA GLY A 12 6.53 -14.05 -8.79
C GLY A 12 7.94 -13.55 -8.45
N SER A 13 8.75 -13.11 -9.41
CA SER A 13 10.11 -12.61 -9.17
C SER A 13 10.17 -11.14 -8.73
N GLN A 14 9.07 -10.40 -8.91
CA GLN A 14 8.95 -9.05 -8.39
C GLN A 14 8.88 -9.13 -6.87
N GLN A 15 10.01 -8.84 -6.20
CA GLN A 15 10.03 -8.50 -4.79
C GLN A 15 9.18 -7.25 -4.62
N GLY A 16 7.97 -7.42 -4.09
CA GLY A 16 7.08 -6.31 -3.77
C GLY A 16 7.69 -5.42 -2.68
N PHE A 17 7.03 -4.29 -2.45
CA PHE A 17 7.37 -3.33 -1.39
C PHE A 17 7.70 -4.06 -0.08
N GLU A 18 8.81 -3.69 0.58
CA GLU A 18 9.16 -4.18 1.91
C GLU A 18 8.12 -3.65 2.92
N LEU A 19 7.01 -4.36 3.01
CA LEU A 19 5.96 -4.10 3.99
C LEU A 19 6.46 -4.67 5.32
N ASP A 20 6.92 -3.78 6.20
CA ASP A 20 7.19 -4.13 7.59
C ASP A 20 5.88 -4.55 8.26
N GLY A 21 5.83 -5.80 8.72
CA GLY A 21 4.64 -6.41 9.29
C GLY A 21 4.16 -5.68 10.53
N ASP A 22 5.07 -5.20 11.36
CA ASP A 22 4.71 -4.53 12.62
C ASP A 22 4.06 -3.17 12.37
N ALA A 23 4.61 -2.39 11.42
CA ALA A 23 4.03 -1.12 10.99
C ALA A 23 2.63 -1.28 10.35
N LEU A 24 2.43 -2.37 9.61
CA LEU A 24 1.14 -2.70 9.03
C LEU A 24 0.09 -2.99 10.11
N PHE A 25 0.48 -3.70 11.18
CA PHE A 25 -0.42 -4.04 12.28
C PHE A 25 -0.81 -2.82 13.11
N ASP A 26 0.11 -1.89 13.37
CA ASP A 26 -0.18 -0.67 14.12
C ASP A 26 -1.25 0.18 13.43
N GLU A 27 -1.11 0.42 12.12
CA GLU A 27 -2.05 1.22 11.33
C GLU A 27 -3.39 0.50 11.12
N LEU A 28 -3.39 -0.82 10.95
CA LEU A 28 -4.62 -1.62 10.88
C LEU A 28 -5.40 -1.62 12.19
N THR A 29 -4.72 -1.54 13.33
CA THR A 29 -5.35 -1.60 14.66
C THR A 29 -6.17 -0.33 14.92
N ASP A 30 -5.66 0.83 14.49
CA ASP A 30 -6.37 2.11 14.59
C ASP A 30 -7.65 2.13 13.72
N GLU A 31 -7.61 1.56 12.51
CA GLU A 31 -8.81 1.43 11.67
C GLU A 31 -9.77 0.34 12.12
N LEU A 32 -9.27 -0.75 12.73
CA LEU A 32 -10.07 -1.82 13.33
C LEU A 32 -10.93 -1.30 14.49
N LEU A 33 -10.34 -0.46 15.34
CA LEU A 33 -11.02 0.20 16.45
C LEU A 33 -12.16 1.13 15.96
N TYR A 34 -12.02 1.70 14.77
CA TYR A 34 -12.96 2.69 14.23
C TYR A 34 -14.03 2.10 13.28
N HIS A 35 -13.74 0.98 12.61
CA HIS A 35 -14.60 0.42 11.55
C HIS A 35 -14.91 -1.07 11.65
N GLY A 36 -14.19 -1.84 12.49
CA GLY A 36 -14.44 -3.27 12.71
C GLY A 36 -14.15 -4.19 11.51
N ASP A 37 -13.62 -3.66 10.40
CA ASP A 37 -13.31 -4.41 9.18
C ASP A 37 -11.86 -4.16 8.72
N VAL A 38 -10.98 -5.11 9.08
CA VAL A 38 -9.55 -5.16 8.71
C VAL A 38 -9.35 -5.09 7.20
N ASN A 39 -10.22 -5.72 6.43
CA ASN A 39 -10.04 -5.83 4.98
C ASN A 39 -10.37 -4.52 4.27
N ALA A 40 -11.30 -3.73 4.83
CA ALA A 40 -11.58 -2.38 4.36
C ALA A 40 -10.43 -1.43 4.71
N ALA A 41 -9.88 -1.58 5.92
CA ALA A 41 -8.73 -0.83 6.41
C ALA A 41 -7.49 -1.01 5.52
N LEU A 42 -7.05 -2.27 5.36
CA LEU A 42 -5.90 -2.63 4.52
C LEU A 42 -6.05 -2.09 3.09
N ARG A 43 -7.25 -2.18 2.51
CA ARG A 43 -7.52 -1.66 1.16
C ARG A 43 -7.35 -0.14 1.09
N ARG A 44 -7.78 0.61 2.10
CA ARG A 44 -7.61 2.07 2.13
C ARG A 44 -6.15 2.45 2.29
N LEU A 45 -5.42 1.80 3.19
CA LEU A 45 -3.99 1.98 3.37
C LEU A 45 -3.23 1.77 2.05
N MET A 46 -3.45 0.64 1.39
CA MET A 46 -2.78 0.33 0.11
C MET A 46 -3.18 1.31 -1.01
N HIS A 47 -4.41 1.85 -0.99
CA HIS A 47 -4.87 2.81 -1.99
C HIS A 47 -4.34 4.23 -1.78
N GLN A 48 -4.17 4.67 -0.52
CA GLN A 48 -3.80 6.05 -0.19
C GLN A 48 -2.31 6.21 0.12
N GLY A 49 -1.62 5.09 0.35
CA GLY A 49 -0.27 5.12 0.89
C GLY A 49 -0.29 5.53 2.36
N PHE A 50 0.84 5.37 3.03
CA PHE A 50 1.00 5.71 4.44
C PHE A 50 2.38 6.34 4.67
N ASP A 51 2.52 7.07 5.77
CA ASP A 51 3.79 7.70 6.16
C ASP A 51 4.44 6.84 7.23
N ARG A 52 5.72 6.53 7.06
CA ARG A 52 6.50 5.84 8.08
C ARG A 52 7.77 6.64 8.35
N ASP A 53 7.91 7.15 9.56
CA ASP A 53 9.11 7.87 10.02
C ASP A 53 9.58 8.97 9.04
N GLY A 54 8.64 9.66 8.38
CA GLY A 54 8.93 10.72 7.42
C GLY A 54 9.20 10.23 5.98
N GLU A 55 9.19 8.93 5.74
CA GLU A 55 9.20 8.34 4.40
C GLU A 55 7.76 8.06 3.95
N ARG A 56 7.32 8.81 2.93
CA ARG A 56 6.02 8.62 2.29
C ARG A 56 6.07 7.36 1.43
N LEU A 57 5.37 6.32 1.86
CA LEU A 57 5.08 5.18 0.99
C LEU A 57 3.92 5.56 0.07
N GLU A 58 4.24 5.70 -1.21
CA GLU A 58 3.27 6.03 -2.26
C GLU A 58 2.22 4.92 -2.38
N GLY A 59 0.95 5.33 -2.39
CA GLY A 59 -0.16 4.40 -2.58
C GLY A 59 -0.18 3.85 -4.01
N LEU A 60 -0.93 2.78 -4.23
CA LEU A 60 -1.13 2.19 -5.57
C LEU A 60 -1.63 3.20 -6.62
N ARG A 61 -2.21 4.33 -6.20
CA ARG A 61 -2.65 5.42 -7.07
C ARG A 61 -1.50 6.26 -7.63
N ASP A 62 -0.41 6.42 -6.86
CA ASP A 62 0.73 7.25 -7.24
C ASP A 62 1.73 6.46 -8.11
N VAL A 63 1.84 5.15 -7.89
CA VAL A 63 2.63 4.23 -8.74
C VAL A 63 2.08 4.14 -10.17
N MET A 64 0.80 4.48 -10.39
CA MET A 64 0.16 4.47 -11.72
C MET A 64 0.19 5.83 -12.45
N ARG A 65 0.92 6.82 -11.94
CA ARG A 65 1.05 8.14 -12.56
C ARG A 65 2.25 8.25 -13.49
#